data_AF-A0A3P7I2E8-F1
#
_entry.id   AF-A0A3P7I2E8-F1
#
_cell.length_a   1.000
_cell.length_b   1.000
_cell.length_c   1.000
_cell.angle_alpha   90.00
_cell.angle_beta   90.00
_cell.angle_gamma   90.00
#
_symmetry.space_group_name_H-M   'P 1'
#
loop_
_entity.id
_entity.type
_entity.pdbx_description
1 polymer ?
#
loop_
_entity_poly.entity_id
_entity_poly.type
_entity_poly.pdbx_seq_one_letter_code
_entity_poly.pdbx_strand_id
1 'polypeptide(L)'
;MELDHSYHDFKFFSKRHIVGDLKKYIGQLNHRLEVEWTSGGFEKRSQLCSDISAGVKDTYERLKDLVENVAGLENYAEILMEDEKRRLFLGQNIEKEVPDGLQNQLDTIDAMLVSLSTKIAVMDRINDEQSKSEVYEKSVQDAICACLDALLVLAESFMEAQLFGLVTELHRSSMAHLYFHIQLRTDFVLSQAITIAATAIVDTVYRGWPIFDGGIFNSHFKTSLIGEAGDLLLTISSFLSAYGDERGMAEDAWEAWRQLESRVLFSLVRAPSQVCRTCVPLVSGQRTQINVNHEATLAQSFGGVTFETAINQEGAERMLAYSNRYMVEPSARDAVMELVSSEPSRKNLAIFEWAMTSCELMGGEAVICCKSGKDRTGMAVTLEQGRLLRETCGLNSAQVLLIFDLCYLYLVYLHFGCPSTAKFL
;
A
#
# COMPACT_ATOMS: atom_id res chain seq x y z
N MET A 1 -8.58 22.75 7.95
CA MET A 1 -7.16 22.38 7.90
C MET A 1 -6.57 23.12 6.72
N GLU A 2 -5.81 24.20 6.94
CA GLU A 2 -5.36 25.13 5.88
C GLU A 2 -4.00 24.71 5.28
N LEU A 3 -3.93 23.48 4.78
CA LEU A 3 -2.82 23.04 3.92
C LEU A 3 -3.21 23.30 2.47
N ASP A 4 -2.35 23.93 1.68
CA ASP A 4 -2.55 24.06 0.24
C ASP A 4 -2.76 22.68 -0.39
N HIS A 5 -3.72 22.57 -1.31
CA HIS A 5 -4.13 21.31 -1.88
C HIS A 5 -2.98 20.57 -2.59
N SER A 6 -2.01 21.30 -3.14
CA SER A 6 -0.81 20.73 -3.80
C SER A 6 0.04 19.89 -2.85
N TYR A 7 -0.01 20.20 -1.55
CA TYR A 7 0.75 19.54 -0.49
C TYR A 7 -0.10 18.57 0.35
N HIS A 8 -1.34 18.30 -0.07
CA HIS A 8 -2.09 17.16 0.45
C HIS A 8 -1.39 15.87 0.03
N ASP A 9 -1.35 14.89 0.94
CA ASP A 9 -0.58 13.64 0.83
C ASP A 9 -0.68 12.99 -0.55
N PHE A 10 -1.92 12.78 -1.04
CA PHE A 10 -2.15 12.22 -2.37
C PHE A 10 -1.46 13.03 -3.49
N LYS A 11 -1.73 14.34 -3.57
CA LYS A 11 -1.21 15.19 -4.67
C LYS A 11 0.30 15.35 -4.58
N PHE A 12 0.83 15.49 -3.36
CA PHE A 12 2.26 15.59 -3.11
C PHE A 12 2.99 14.33 -3.60
N PHE A 13 2.61 13.15 -3.10
CA PHE A 13 3.28 11.90 -3.44
C PHE A 13 3.02 11.46 -4.89
N SER A 14 1.84 11.72 -5.44
CA SER A 14 1.53 11.43 -6.85
C SER A 14 2.47 12.20 -7.79
N LYS A 15 2.62 13.52 -7.61
CA LYS A 15 3.53 14.33 -8.42
C LYS A 15 4.99 13.90 -8.24
N ARG A 16 5.42 13.61 -7.00
CA ARG A 16 6.78 13.13 -6.72
C ARG A 16 7.06 11.78 -7.40
N HIS A 17 6.06 10.90 -7.46
CA HIS A 17 6.18 9.63 -8.17
C HIS A 17 6.33 9.84 -9.68
N ILE A 18 5.53 10.72 -10.29
CA ILE A 18 5.64 11.04 -11.71
C ILE A 18 7.06 11.54 -12.02
N VAL A 19 7.60 12.46 -11.23
CA VAL A 19 8.98 12.93 -11.38
C VAL A 19 9.99 11.79 -11.19
N GLY A 20 9.78 10.92 -10.21
CA GLY A 20 10.61 9.74 -10.00
C GLY A 20 10.64 8.79 -11.20
N ASP A 21 9.52 8.60 -11.90
CA ASP A 21 9.47 7.79 -13.12
C ASP A 21 10.09 8.51 -14.31
N LEU A 22 9.92 9.83 -14.42
CA LEU A 22 10.62 10.64 -15.43
C LEU A 22 12.14 10.56 -15.24
N LYS A 23 12.66 10.58 -14.00
CA LYS A 23 14.09 10.35 -13.71
C LYS A 23 14.57 8.98 -14.18
N LYS A 24 13.79 7.91 -13.93
CA LYS A 24 14.12 6.58 -14.43
C LYS A 24 14.13 6.56 -15.96
N TYR A 25 13.17 7.22 -16.59
CA TYR A 25 13.08 7.30 -18.04
C TYR A 25 14.25 8.08 -18.66
N ILE A 26 14.67 9.20 -18.05
CA ILE A 26 15.91 9.92 -18.42
C ILE A 26 17.12 8.97 -18.37
N GLY A 27 17.24 8.19 -17.28
CA GLY A 27 18.31 7.18 -17.16
C GLY A 27 18.24 6.09 -18.24
N GLN A 28 17.04 5.64 -18.62
CA GLN A 28 16.84 4.69 -19.71
C GLN A 28 17.23 5.28 -21.07
N LEU A 29 16.87 6.55 -21.34
CA LEU A 29 17.28 7.25 -22.56
C LEU A 29 18.80 7.39 -22.64
N ASN A 30 19.46 7.77 -21.53
CA ASN A 30 20.92 7.85 -21.49
C ASN A 30 21.58 6.48 -21.71
N HIS A 31 21.08 5.44 -21.06
CA HIS A 31 21.60 4.08 -21.24
C HIS A 31 21.44 3.58 -22.68
N ARG A 32 20.29 3.85 -23.31
CA ARG A 32 20.07 3.54 -24.73
C ARG A 32 21.04 4.30 -25.63
N LEU A 33 21.28 5.59 -25.36
CA LEU A 33 22.29 6.36 -26.08
C LEU A 33 23.64 5.66 -26.01
N GLU A 34 24.12 5.32 -24.82
CA GLU A 34 25.44 4.69 -24.64
C GLU A 34 25.59 3.33 -25.34
N VAL A 35 24.57 2.46 -25.21
CA VAL A 35 24.62 1.08 -25.74
C VAL A 35 24.42 1.05 -27.27
N GLU A 36 23.40 1.76 -27.77
CA GLU A 36 23.03 1.72 -29.18
C GLU A 36 24.00 2.56 -30.04
N TRP A 37 24.66 3.57 -29.47
CA TRP A 37 25.64 4.41 -30.19
C TRP A 37 26.83 3.62 -30.74
N THR A 38 27.31 2.63 -29.98
CA THR A 38 28.50 1.85 -30.35
C THR A 38 28.21 0.71 -31.33
N SER A 39 26.95 0.38 -31.56
CA SER A 39 26.53 -0.85 -32.26
C SER A 39 25.95 -0.63 -33.67
N GLY A 40 26.00 0.60 -34.20
CA GLY A 40 25.41 0.97 -35.49
C GLY A 40 26.30 1.83 -36.39
N GLY A 41 25.99 1.85 -37.70
CA GLY A 41 26.51 2.83 -38.67
C GLY A 41 25.79 4.17 -38.60
N PHE A 42 26.16 5.14 -39.43
CA PHE A 42 25.65 6.52 -39.41
C PHE A 42 24.12 6.60 -39.36
N GLU A 43 23.43 5.90 -40.26
CA GLU A 43 21.96 5.93 -40.36
C GLU A 43 21.26 5.45 -39.07
N LYS A 44 21.83 4.43 -38.41
CA LYS A 44 21.30 3.95 -37.12
C LYS A 44 21.52 4.97 -36.01
N ARG A 45 22.67 5.65 -35.99
CA ARG A 45 22.95 6.71 -35.00
C ARG A 45 22.09 7.95 -35.23
N SER A 46 21.84 8.31 -36.49
CA SER A 46 20.92 9.39 -36.84
C SER A 46 19.49 9.10 -36.36
N GLN A 47 18.98 7.90 -36.65
CA GLN A 47 17.66 7.48 -36.16
C GLN A 47 17.60 7.46 -34.62
N LEU A 48 18.63 6.92 -33.96
CA LEU A 48 18.73 6.87 -32.50
C LEU A 48 18.66 8.29 -31.88
N CYS A 49 19.40 9.26 -32.41
CA CYS A 49 19.33 10.65 -31.94
C CYS A 49 17.94 11.26 -32.08
N SER A 50 17.29 11.02 -33.21
CA SER A 50 15.93 11.52 -33.47
C SER A 50 14.92 10.93 -32.48
N ASP A 51 15.01 9.63 -32.21
CA ASP A 51 14.16 8.94 -31.24
C ASP A 51 14.42 9.42 -29.80
N ILE A 52 15.69 9.55 -29.41
CA ILE A 52 16.05 10.03 -28.07
C ILE A 52 15.64 11.49 -27.89
N SER A 53 15.83 12.34 -28.89
CA SER A 53 15.41 13.74 -28.82
C SER A 53 13.91 13.91 -28.66
N ALA A 54 13.10 13.05 -29.30
CA ALA A 54 11.66 13.01 -29.05
C ALA A 54 11.36 12.66 -27.58
N GLY A 55 12.06 11.69 -27.00
CA GLY A 55 11.95 11.33 -25.58
C GLY A 55 12.38 12.46 -24.63
N VAL A 56 13.46 13.18 -24.94
CA VAL A 56 13.92 14.35 -24.19
C VAL A 56 12.86 15.45 -24.19
N LYS A 57 12.26 15.76 -25.35
CA LYS A 57 11.19 16.77 -25.48
C LYS A 57 9.93 16.38 -24.71
N ASP A 58 9.46 15.14 -24.82
CA ASP A 58 8.30 14.66 -24.05
C ASP A 58 8.56 14.75 -22.53
N THR A 59 9.78 14.41 -22.10
CA THR A 59 10.16 14.52 -20.68
C THR A 59 10.17 15.98 -20.21
N TYR A 60 10.71 16.90 -21.02
CA TYR A 60 10.70 18.33 -20.74
C TYR A 60 9.28 18.88 -20.55
N GLU A 61 8.39 18.63 -21.51
CA GLU A 61 7.00 19.13 -21.45
C GLU A 61 6.25 18.62 -20.21
N ARG A 62 6.48 17.36 -19.82
CA ARG A 62 5.89 16.79 -18.61
C ARG A 62 6.46 17.42 -17.33
N LEU A 63 7.77 17.68 -17.28
CA LEU A 63 8.38 18.37 -16.13
C LEU A 63 7.91 19.81 -16.03
N LYS A 64 7.80 20.52 -17.17
CA LYS A 64 7.27 21.88 -17.26
C LYS A 64 5.84 21.97 -16.72
N ASP A 65 4.94 21.11 -17.20
CA ASP A 65 3.56 21.03 -16.70
C ASP A 65 3.53 20.77 -15.19
N LEU A 66 4.39 19.90 -14.66
CA LEU A 66 4.46 19.65 -13.21
C LEU A 66 4.90 20.88 -12.41
N VAL A 67 5.91 21.61 -12.89
CA VAL A 67 6.40 22.84 -12.26
C VAL A 67 5.28 23.89 -12.20
N GLU A 68 4.56 24.10 -13.31
CA GLU A 68 3.45 25.06 -13.40
C GLU A 68 2.26 24.69 -12.51
N ASN A 69 2.04 23.39 -12.27
CA ASN A 69 0.89 22.89 -11.52
C ASN A 69 1.08 22.82 -9.99
N VAL A 70 2.26 23.14 -9.44
CA VAL A 70 2.49 23.16 -7.98
C VAL A 70 2.57 24.59 -7.48
N ALA A 71 1.61 24.97 -6.63
CA ALA A 71 1.54 26.31 -6.06
C ALA A 71 2.80 26.65 -5.23
N GLY A 72 3.38 27.82 -5.52
CA GLY A 72 4.53 28.36 -4.79
C GLY A 72 5.86 27.63 -5.00
N LEU A 73 5.93 26.64 -5.91
CA LEU A 73 7.12 25.81 -6.10
C LEU A 73 8.36 26.62 -6.48
N GLU A 74 8.22 27.59 -7.38
CA GLU A 74 9.32 28.48 -7.80
C GLU A 74 9.90 29.22 -6.60
N ASN A 75 9.05 29.82 -5.77
CA ASN A 75 9.50 30.54 -4.57
C ASN A 75 10.28 29.63 -3.61
N TYR A 76 9.85 28.37 -3.46
CA TYR A 76 10.56 27.40 -2.63
C TYR A 76 11.93 27.04 -3.22
N ALA A 77 12.03 26.90 -4.54
CA ALA A 77 13.30 26.66 -5.22
C ALA A 77 14.26 27.86 -5.09
N GLU A 78 13.75 29.09 -5.23
CA GLU A 78 14.54 30.31 -5.05
C GLU A 78 15.12 30.41 -3.63
N ILE A 79 14.32 30.12 -2.60
CA ILE A 79 14.79 30.12 -1.21
C ILE A 79 15.90 29.09 -0.98
N LEU A 80 15.73 27.87 -1.53
CA LEU A 80 16.75 26.82 -1.41
C LEU A 80 18.06 27.24 -2.10
N MET A 81 17.96 27.77 -3.32
CA MET A 81 19.10 28.25 -4.09
C MET A 81 19.87 29.36 -3.36
N GLU A 82 19.16 30.33 -2.75
CA GLU A 82 19.79 31.38 -1.94
C GLU A 82 20.50 30.84 -0.70
N ASP A 83 19.88 29.89 0.00
CA ASP A 83 20.48 29.28 1.20
C ASP A 83 21.70 28.42 0.84
N GLU A 84 21.67 27.72 -0.29
CA GLU A 84 22.81 26.93 -0.78
C GLU A 84 23.99 27.82 -1.18
N LYS A 85 23.74 28.92 -1.92
CA LYS A 85 24.77 29.95 -2.21
C LYS A 85 25.41 30.48 -0.94
N ARG A 86 24.62 30.70 0.11
CA ARG A 86 25.10 31.12 1.43
C ARG A 86 25.95 30.03 2.11
N ARG A 87 25.52 28.76 2.09
CA ARG A 87 26.26 27.63 2.69
C ARG A 87 27.60 27.39 1.98
N LEU A 88 27.61 27.52 0.65
CA LEU A 88 28.82 27.42 -0.17
C LEU A 88 29.82 28.52 0.19
N PHE A 89 29.34 29.76 0.37
CA PHE A 89 30.18 30.87 0.84
C PHE A 89 30.81 30.59 2.22
N LEU A 90 30.13 29.84 3.08
CA LEU A 90 30.61 29.43 4.40
C LEU A 90 31.49 28.16 4.37
N GLY A 91 31.76 27.59 3.19
CA GLY A 91 32.59 26.39 3.03
C GLY A 91 31.95 25.11 3.56
N GLN A 92 30.61 25.06 3.64
CA GLN A 92 29.89 23.86 4.06
C GLN A 92 29.70 22.91 2.88
N ASN A 93 29.78 21.59 3.15
CA ASN A 93 29.50 20.58 2.14
C ASN A 93 27.99 20.54 1.83
N ILE A 94 27.66 20.55 0.54
CA ILE A 94 26.30 20.46 0.03
C ILE A 94 26.22 19.16 -0.78
N GLU A 95 25.38 18.21 -0.33
CA GLU A 95 25.20 16.92 -1.03
C GLU A 95 24.21 17.00 -2.20
N LYS A 96 23.26 17.93 -2.13
CA LYS A 96 22.24 18.16 -3.15
C LYS A 96 22.06 19.66 -3.34
N GLU A 97 22.10 20.10 -4.58
CA GLU A 97 22.10 21.51 -4.95
C GLU A 97 20.92 21.80 -5.90
N VAL A 98 20.15 22.84 -5.58
CA VAL A 98 19.23 23.56 -6.46
C VAL A 98 20.03 24.71 -7.10
N PRO A 99 20.59 24.50 -8.31
CA PRO A 99 21.58 25.42 -8.87
C PRO A 99 21.01 26.79 -9.27
N ASP A 100 19.73 26.83 -9.65
CA ASP A 100 19.02 28.04 -10.10
C ASP A 100 17.50 27.88 -9.89
N GLY A 101 16.74 28.94 -10.15
CA GLY A 101 15.27 28.94 -10.08
C GLY A 101 14.71 28.01 -11.16
N LEU A 102 13.56 27.37 -10.91
CA LEU A 102 13.04 26.39 -11.87
C LEU A 102 12.68 27.07 -13.19
N GLN A 103 12.25 28.33 -13.16
CA GLN A 103 11.99 29.07 -14.39
C GLN A 103 13.28 29.30 -15.21
N ASN A 104 14.38 29.68 -14.56
CA ASN A 104 15.67 29.85 -15.24
C ASN A 104 16.19 28.52 -15.81
N GLN A 105 16.00 27.42 -15.07
CA GLN A 105 16.33 26.08 -15.55
C GLN A 105 15.46 25.69 -16.76
N LEU A 106 14.16 25.95 -16.73
CA LEU A 106 13.23 25.71 -17.85
C LEU A 106 13.63 26.51 -19.10
N ASP A 107 13.95 27.79 -18.95
CA ASP A 107 14.37 28.66 -20.06
C ASP A 107 15.70 28.18 -20.67
N THR A 108 16.63 27.73 -19.83
CA THR A 108 17.91 27.15 -20.25
C THR A 108 17.69 25.87 -21.06
N ILE A 109 16.84 24.96 -20.57
CA ILE A 109 16.52 23.71 -21.27
C ILE A 109 15.80 24.01 -22.59
N ASP A 110 14.87 24.95 -22.63
CA ASP A 110 14.20 25.36 -23.87
C ASP A 110 15.21 25.81 -24.94
N ALA A 111 16.18 26.65 -24.57
CA ALA A 111 17.24 27.06 -25.48
C ALA A 111 18.10 25.87 -25.96
N MET A 112 18.41 24.92 -25.06
CA MET A 112 19.13 23.69 -25.40
C MET A 112 18.34 22.80 -26.36
N LEU A 113 17.02 22.68 -26.19
CA LEU A 113 16.14 21.89 -27.05
C LEU A 113 16.00 22.49 -28.45
N VAL A 114 15.96 23.82 -28.57
CA VAL A 114 16.01 24.52 -29.87
C VAL A 114 17.33 24.19 -30.57
N SER A 115 18.46 24.34 -29.87
CA SER A 115 19.79 24.00 -30.41
C SER A 115 19.87 22.53 -30.83
N LEU A 116 19.44 21.59 -29.98
CA LEU A 116 19.42 20.16 -30.28
C LEU A 116 18.58 19.84 -31.51
N SER A 117 17.39 20.44 -31.64
CA SER A 117 16.51 20.25 -32.79
C SER A 117 17.17 20.69 -34.09
N THR A 118 17.91 21.82 -34.07
CA THR A 118 18.67 22.27 -35.24
C THR A 118 19.81 21.32 -35.58
N LYS A 119 20.52 20.80 -34.56
CA LYS A 119 21.62 19.85 -34.77
C LYS A 119 21.14 18.54 -35.38
N ILE A 120 20.02 17.99 -34.91
CA ILE A 120 19.44 16.76 -35.44
C ILE A 120 18.95 16.95 -36.88
N ALA A 121 18.23 18.05 -37.14
CA ALA A 121 17.74 18.33 -38.49
C ALA A 121 18.86 18.49 -39.53
N VAL A 122 20.04 18.95 -39.11
CA VAL A 122 21.24 18.98 -39.97
C VAL A 122 21.85 17.60 -40.09
N MET A 123 21.92 16.81 -39.01
CA MET A 123 22.44 15.45 -39.04
C MET A 123 21.67 14.55 -40.01
N ASP A 124 20.34 14.67 -40.05
CA ASP A 124 19.48 13.91 -40.98
C ASP A 124 19.67 14.29 -42.46
N ARG A 125 20.35 15.41 -42.73
CA ARG A 125 20.66 15.90 -44.09
C ARG A 125 22.08 15.59 -44.53
N ILE A 126 22.94 15.08 -43.64
CA ILE A 126 24.32 14.74 -43.94
C ILE A 126 24.37 13.33 -44.55
N ASN A 127 25.09 13.18 -45.67
CA ASN A 127 25.38 11.88 -46.27
C ASN A 127 26.70 11.30 -45.72
N ASP A 128 26.76 9.98 -45.57
CA ASP A 128 27.86 9.18 -44.98
C ASP A 128 29.27 9.47 -45.58
N GLU A 129 29.35 10.02 -46.79
CA GLU A 129 30.60 10.31 -47.50
C GLU A 129 31.34 11.60 -47.04
N GLN A 130 30.78 12.37 -46.09
CA GLN A 130 31.41 13.60 -45.63
C GLN A 130 32.45 13.35 -44.51
N SER A 131 33.72 13.69 -44.77
CA SER A 131 34.86 13.57 -43.84
C SER A 131 34.74 14.34 -42.51
N LYS A 132 33.63 15.04 -42.27
CA LYS A 132 33.31 15.76 -41.02
C LYS A 132 32.12 15.17 -40.25
N SER A 133 31.54 14.05 -40.70
CA SER A 133 30.35 13.42 -40.09
C SER A 133 30.59 13.06 -38.62
N GLU A 134 31.72 12.42 -38.30
CA GLU A 134 31.97 11.88 -36.96
C GLU A 134 32.09 12.96 -35.87
N VAL A 135 32.69 14.12 -36.20
CA VAL A 135 32.78 15.27 -35.29
C VAL A 135 31.39 15.88 -35.05
N TYR A 136 30.55 15.88 -36.07
CA TYR A 136 29.19 16.40 -35.98
C TYR A 136 28.29 15.48 -35.17
N GLU A 137 28.34 14.17 -35.42
CA GLU A 137 27.63 13.15 -34.66
C GLU A 137 27.97 13.23 -33.17
N LYS A 138 29.26 13.35 -32.84
CA LYS A 138 29.68 13.54 -31.44
C LYS A 138 29.12 14.83 -30.85
N SER A 139 29.07 15.93 -31.61
CA SER A 139 28.46 17.18 -31.14
C SER A 139 26.95 17.08 -30.89
N VAL A 140 26.24 16.23 -31.64
CA VAL A 140 24.83 15.92 -31.40
C VAL A 140 24.71 15.07 -30.14
N GLN A 141 25.55 14.03 -29.99
CA GLN A 141 25.60 13.19 -28.81
C GLN A 141 25.83 14.01 -27.53
N ASP A 142 26.85 14.86 -27.52
CA ASP A 142 27.18 15.73 -26.39
C ASP A 142 26.01 16.67 -26.05
N ALA A 143 25.28 17.15 -27.06
CA ALA A 143 24.09 17.99 -26.85
C ALA A 143 22.91 17.20 -26.25
N ILE A 144 22.72 15.94 -26.64
CA ILE A 144 21.72 15.06 -26.04
C ILE A 144 22.07 14.81 -24.57
N CYS A 145 23.32 14.45 -24.26
CA CYS A 145 23.77 14.23 -22.89
C CYS A 145 23.53 15.48 -22.03
N ALA A 146 23.92 16.65 -22.52
CA ALA A 146 23.69 17.90 -21.81
C ALA A 146 22.19 18.16 -21.52
N CYS A 147 21.29 17.86 -22.48
CA CYS A 147 19.85 18.00 -22.25
C CYS A 147 19.34 16.99 -21.20
N LEU A 148 19.81 15.75 -21.23
CA LEU A 148 19.45 14.72 -20.24
C LEU A 148 19.92 15.11 -18.83
N ASP A 149 21.14 15.62 -18.71
CA ASP A 149 21.70 16.12 -17.45
C ASP A 149 20.88 17.31 -16.91
N ALA A 150 20.55 18.28 -17.77
CA ALA A 150 19.74 19.43 -17.38
C ALA A 150 18.32 19.04 -16.95
N LEU A 151 17.68 18.08 -17.64
CA LEU A 151 16.38 17.53 -17.22
C LEU A 151 16.47 16.79 -15.87
N LEU A 152 17.57 16.08 -15.62
CA LEU A 152 17.79 15.40 -14.35
C LEU A 152 17.93 16.41 -13.20
N VAL A 153 18.69 17.49 -13.41
CA VAL A 153 18.84 18.61 -12.47
C VAL A 153 17.50 19.30 -12.19
N LEU A 154 16.68 19.55 -13.22
CA LEU A 154 15.34 20.11 -13.05
C LEU A 154 14.45 19.20 -12.21
N ALA A 155 14.46 17.88 -12.49
CA ALA A 155 13.71 16.91 -11.72
C ALA A 155 14.15 16.84 -10.24
N GLU A 156 15.46 16.99 -9.97
CA GLU A 156 16.00 17.05 -8.61
C GLU A 156 15.62 18.34 -7.90
N SER A 157 15.78 19.48 -8.56
CA SER A 157 15.36 20.79 -8.06
C SER A 157 13.88 20.82 -7.72
N PHE A 158 13.03 20.27 -8.58
CA PHE A 158 11.60 20.10 -8.31
C PHE A 158 11.37 19.29 -7.02
N MET A 159 12.02 18.14 -6.87
CA MET A 159 11.80 17.26 -5.72
C MET A 159 12.25 17.89 -4.41
N GLU A 160 13.35 18.65 -4.40
CA GLU A 160 13.83 19.34 -3.19
C GLU A 160 12.94 20.55 -2.87
N ALA A 161 12.59 21.37 -3.86
CA ALA A 161 11.67 22.50 -3.68
C ALA A 161 10.28 22.04 -3.19
N GLN A 162 9.75 20.95 -3.73
CA GLN A 162 8.47 20.40 -3.30
C GLN A 162 8.55 19.89 -1.84
N LEU A 163 9.64 19.25 -1.46
CA LEU A 163 9.84 18.77 -0.09
C LEU A 163 9.95 19.95 0.89
N PHE A 164 10.70 20.98 0.53
CA PHE A 164 10.80 22.21 1.31
C PHE A 164 9.44 22.90 1.46
N GLY A 165 8.68 23.02 0.36
CA GLY A 165 7.32 23.56 0.40
C GLY A 165 6.40 22.80 1.34
N LEU A 166 6.48 21.48 1.37
CA LEU A 166 5.73 20.66 2.32
C LEU A 166 6.12 20.98 3.78
N VAL A 167 7.41 21.07 4.08
CA VAL A 167 7.90 21.40 5.43
C VAL A 167 7.47 22.81 5.85
N THR A 168 7.52 23.77 4.94
CA THR A 168 7.10 25.15 5.21
C THR A 168 5.60 25.26 5.45
N GLU A 169 4.77 24.60 4.64
CA GLU A 169 3.32 24.56 4.85
C GLU A 169 2.93 23.83 6.14
N LEU A 170 3.68 22.77 6.48
CA LEU A 170 3.55 22.08 7.76
C LEU A 170 3.86 22.98 8.95
N HIS A 171 4.87 23.84 8.82
CA HIS A 171 5.24 24.79 9.88
C HIS A 171 4.21 25.93 10.01
N ARG A 172 3.54 26.31 8.91
CA ARG A 172 2.58 27.42 8.86
C ARG A 172 1.31 27.14 9.68
N SER A 173 0.87 25.88 9.73
CA SER A 173 -0.32 25.49 10.49
C SER A 173 0.07 24.67 11.72
N SER A 174 -0.30 25.16 12.90
CA SER A 174 -0.14 24.43 14.16
C SER A 174 -0.83 23.07 14.17
N MET A 175 -1.76 22.79 13.23
CA MET A 175 -2.51 21.53 13.14
C MET A 175 -2.11 20.67 11.93
N ALA A 176 -1.22 21.14 11.05
CA ALA A 176 -0.81 20.37 9.87
C ALA A 176 -0.03 19.10 10.25
N HIS A 177 0.71 19.12 11.35
CA HIS A 177 1.35 17.91 11.88
C HIS A 177 0.32 16.82 12.22
N LEU A 178 -0.87 17.18 12.72
CA LEU A 178 -1.93 16.22 13.05
C LEU A 178 -2.43 15.47 11.80
N TYR A 179 -2.48 16.12 10.64
CA TYR A 179 -2.86 15.49 9.38
C TYR A 179 -1.93 14.31 9.03
N PHE A 180 -0.63 14.56 9.08
CA PHE A 180 0.37 13.52 8.80
C PHE A 180 0.43 12.46 9.91
N HIS A 181 0.20 12.83 11.17
CA HIS A 181 0.06 11.85 12.24
C HIS A 181 -1.14 10.91 12.02
N ILE A 182 -2.29 11.44 11.59
CA ILE A 182 -3.47 10.62 11.27
C ILE A 182 -3.18 9.69 10.10
N GLN A 183 -2.46 10.16 9.09
CA GLN A 183 -2.05 9.33 7.95
C GLN A 183 -1.12 8.20 8.35
N LEU A 184 -0.04 8.51 9.07
CA LEU A 184 0.91 7.51 9.56
C LEU A 184 0.21 6.47 10.44
N ARG A 185 -0.73 6.90 11.28
CA ARG A 185 -1.55 6.00 12.09
C ARG A 185 -2.42 5.10 11.21
N THR A 186 -3.06 5.66 10.19
CA THR A 186 -3.89 4.90 9.24
C THR A 186 -3.06 3.85 8.49
N ASP A 187 -1.84 4.19 8.04
CA ASP A 187 -0.96 3.24 7.35
C ASP A 187 -0.47 2.14 8.25
N PHE A 188 -0.14 2.49 9.49
CA PHE A 188 0.36 1.54 10.44
C PHE A 188 -0.70 0.45 10.68
N VAL A 189 -1.95 0.87 10.87
CA VAL A 189 -3.07 -0.06 11.09
C VAL A 189 -3.46 -0.80 9.80
N LEU A 190 -3.43 -0.14 8.63
CA LEU A 190 -3.64 -0.81 7.34
C LEU A 190 -2.55 -1.86 7.06
N SER A 191 -1.29 -1.56 7.36
CA SER A 191 -0.17 -2.50 7.23
C SER A 191 -0.36 -3.72 8.13
N GLN A 192 -0.85 -3.53 9.36
CA GLN A 192 -1.25 -4.62 10.24
C GLN A 192 -2.38 -5.46 9.63
N ALA A 193 -3.43 -4.83 9.10
CA ALA A 193 -4.54 -5.53 8.44
C ALA A 193 -4.08 -6.32 7.21
N ILE A 194 -3.22 -5.74 6.35
CA ILE A 194 -2.62 -6.43 5.20
C ILE A 194 -1.79 -7.63 5.65
N THR A 195 -1.00 -7.48 6.71
CA THR A 195 -0.16 -8.58 7.23
C THR A 195 -1.02 -9.74 7.74
N ILE A 196 -2.11 -9.42 8.47
CA ILE A 196 -3.06 -10.42 8.96
C ILE A 196 -3.74 -11.13 7.78
N ALA A 197 -4.25 -10.39 6.80
CA ALA A 197 -4.92 -10.96 5.63
C ALA A 197 -3.96 -11.78 4.75
N ALA A 198 -2.72 -11.33 4.56
CA ALA A 198 -1.70 -12.10 3.86
C ALA A 198 -1.38 -13.42 4.58
N THR A 199 -1.31 -13.39 5.92
CA THR A 199 -1.11 -14.60 6.74
C THR A 199 -2.30 -15.54 6.60
N ALA A 200 -3.53 -15.03 6.67
CA ALA A 200 -4.74 -15.80 6.47
C ALA A 200 -4.76 -16.48 5.09
N ILE A 201 -4.42 -15.75 4.02
CA ILE A 201 -4.31 -16.33 2.66
C ILE A 201 -3.28 -17.45 2.60
N VAL A 202 -2.10 -17.26 3.20
CA VAL A 202 -1.07 -18.29 3.22
C VAL A 202 -1.56 -19.53 3.95
N ASP A 203 -2.25 -19.36 5.08
CA ASP A 203 -2.82 -20.48 5.84
C ASP A 203 -3.92 -21.21 5.05
N THR A 204 -4.83 -20.47 4.41
CA THR A 204 -5.84 -21.04 3.52
C THR A 204 -5.23 -21.81 2.35
N VAL A 205 -4.15 -21.29 1.75
CA VAL A 205 -3.43 -22.00 0.68
C VAL A 205 -2.81 -23.30 1.19
N TYR A 206 -2.23 -23.33 2.39
CA TYR A 206 -1.68 -24.55 2.99
C TYR A 206 -2.75 -25.57 3.41
N ARG A 207 -3.91 -25.09 3.90
CA ARG A 207 -5.07 -25.93 4.20
C ARG A 207 -5.79 -26.44 2.95
N GLY A 208 -5.62 -25.76 1.83
CA GLY A 208 -6.34 -26.02 0.59
C GLY A 208 -7.43 -24.98 0.38
N TRP A 209 -7.34 -24.25 -0.73
CA TRP A 209 -8.27 -23.17 -1.05
C TRP A 209 -9.71 -23.70 -1.21
N PRO A 210 -10.73 -23.02 -0.66
CA PRO A 210 -12.13 -23.40 -0.84
C PRO A 210 -12.51 -23.42 -2.34
N ILE A 211 -12.91 -24.59 -2.83
CA ILE A 211 -13.43 -24.78 -4.19
C ILE A 211 -14.93 -25.09 -4.07
N PHE A 212 -15.76 -24.33 -4.78
CA PHE A 212 -17.19 -24.53 -4.84
C PHE A 212 -17.54 -25.22 -6.17
N ASP A 213 -17.94 -26.49 -6.11
CA ASP A 213 -18.38 -27.29 -7.26
C ASP A 213 -19.91 -27.27 -7.32
N GLY A 214 -20.49 -26.61 -8.33
CA GLY A 214 -21.95 -26.50 -8.47
C GLY A 214 -22.67 -25.87 -7.26
N GLY A 215 -21.94 -25.15 -6.39
CA GLY A 215 -22.51 -24.51 -5.20
C GLY A 215 -22.67 -25.43 -3.99
N ILE A 216 -21.74 -26.36 -3.74
CA ILE A 216 -21.69 -27.11 -2.47
C ILE A 216 -20.24 -27.12 -1.95
N PHE A 217 -20.02 -26.57 -0.75
CA PHE A 217 -18.73 -26.64 -0.05
C PHE A 217 -18.53 -28.03 0.55
N ASN A 218 -17.61 -28.81 0.00
CA ASN A 218 -17.32 -30.13 0.53
C ASN A 218 -16.28 -30.03 1.65
N SER A 219 -16.74 -30.00 2.91
CA SER A 219 -15.86 -29.99 4.10
C SER A 219 -14.92 -31.20 4.16
N HIS A 220 -15.24 -32.28 3.44
CA HIS A 220 -14.33 -33.39 3.20
C HIS A 220 -13.45 -33.11 1.99
N PHE A 221 -12.23 -32.65 2.28
CA PHE A 221 -10.95 -32.73 1.53
C PHE A 221 -10.93 -33.68 0.30
N LYS A 222 -11.75 -33.39 -0.70
CA LYS A 222 -11.71 -33.99 -2.02
C LYS A 222 -11.52 -32.82 -2.95
N THR A 223 -10.31 -32.73 -3.49
CA THR A 223 -9.96 -31.97 -4.68
C THR A 223 -10.95 -32.31 -5.80
N SER A 224 -12.12 -31.67 -5.81
CA SER A 224 -12.89 -31.58 -7.04
C SER A 224 -12.05 -30.68 -7.95
N LEU A 225 -11.53 -31.28 -9.02
CA LEU A 225 -10.80 -30.59 -10.09
C LEU A 225 -11.74 -29.74 -10.96
N ILE A 226 -13.02 -29.67 -10.60
CA ILE A 226 -14.10 -29.01 -11.32
C ILE A 226 -14.81 -28.13 -10.28
N GLY A 227 -14.68 -26.82 -10.36
CA GLY A 227 -15.29 -25.87 -9.43
C GLY A 227 -14.62 -24.49 -9.49
N GLU A 228 -15.35 -23.46 -9.06
CA GLU A 228 -14.82 -22.09 -8.98
C GLU A 228 -14.16 -21.88 -7.60
N ALA A 229 -12.98 -21.27 -7.60
CA ALA A 229 -12.33 -20.86 -6.36
C ALA A 229 -13.15 -19.74 -5.71
N GLY A 230 -13.52 -19.90 -4.44
CA GLY A 230 -14.26 -18.86 -3.72
C GLY A 230 -13.37 -17.68 -3.34
N ASP A 231 -14.00 -16.54 -3.03
CA ASP A 231 -13.33 -15.43 -2.38
C ASP A 231 -12.87 -15.84 -0.97
N LEU A 232 -11.83 -15.21 -0.44
CA LEU A 232 -11.43 -15.39 0.95
C LEU A 232 -12.50 -14.79 1.88
N LEU A 233 -13.06 -15.59 2.77
CA LEU A 233 -13.83 -15.10 3.92
C LEU A 233 -12.89 -14.89 5.11
N LEU A 234 -12.69 -13.64 5.52
CA LEU A 234 -11.89 -13.29 6.70
C LEU A 234 -12.80 -12.70 7.79
N THR A 235 -12.97 -13.43 8.90
CA THR A 235 -13.82 -13.03 10.02
C THR A 235 -12.96 -12.46 11.16
N ILE A 236 -13.17 -11.18 11.50
CA ILE A 236 -12.41 -10.50 12.56
C ILE A 236 -13.27 -10.37 13.82
N SER A 237 -12.88 -11.06 14.89
CA SER A 237 -13.51 -10.97 16.20
C SER A 237 -12.67 -10.10 17.14
N SER A 238 -13.14 -8.88 17.40
CA SER A 238 -12.48 -7.91 18.28
C SER A 238 -13.03 -7.94 19.69
N PHE A 239 -12.13 -8.03 20.67
CA PHE A 239 -12.43 -7.92 22.10
C PHE A 239 -11.96 -6.58 22.69
N LEU A 240 -11.73 -5.57 21.86
CA LEU A 240 -11.52 -4.19 22.28
C LEU A 240 -12.80 -3.63 22.92
N SER A 241 -12.67 -2.77 23.93
CA SER A 241 -13.81 -2.06 24.50
C SER A 241 -14.10 -0.77 23.71
N ALA A 242 -15.37 -0.37 23.58
CA ALA A 242 -15.74 0.94 23.03
C ALA A 242 -15.53 2.12 24.00
N TYR A 243 -14.54 2.03 24.90
CA TYR A 243 -14.22 3.08 25.86
C TYR A 243 -12.72 3.41 25.84
N GLY A 244 -12.40 4.68 26.10
CA GLY A 244 -11.01 5.16 26.18
C GLY A 244 -10.20 4.85 24.92
N ASP A 245 -8.92 4.53 25.11
CA ASP A 245 -7.98 4.24 24.02
C ASP A 245 -8.43 3.08 23.12
N GLU A 246 -9.12 2.09 23.67
CA GLU A 246 -9.55 0.90 22.92
C GLU A 246 -10.63 1.22 21.90
N ARG A 247 -11.41 2.26 22.15
CA ARG A 247 -12.37 2.77 21.16
C ARG A 247 -11.66 3.30 19.93
N GLY A 248 -10.63 4.13 20.13
CA GLY A 248 -9.84 4.65 19.03
C GLY A 248 -9.14 3.54 18.25
N MET A 249 -8.65 2.50 18.94
CA MET A 249 -8.10 1.31 18.29
C MET A 249 -9.14 0.56 17.45
N ALA A 250 -10.38 0.44 17.94
CA ALA A 250 -11.46 -0.22 17.22
C ALA A 250 -11.91 0.61 16.00
N GLU A 251 -11.99 1.93 16.11
CA GLU A 251 -12.28 2.86 15.01
C GLU A 251 -11.19 2.79 13.93
N ASP A 252 -9.91 2.82 14.33
CA ASP A 252 -8.79 2.70 13.39
C ASP A 252 -8.78 1.33 12.68
N ALA A 253 -9.01 0.24 13.43
CA ALA A 253 -9.05 -1.12 12.87
C ALA A 253 -10.21 -1.28 11.88
N TRP A 254 -11.40 -0.79 12.24
CA TRP A 254 -12.58 -0.83 11.40
C TRP A 254 -12.36 -0.15 10.04
N GLU A 255 -11.78 1.05 10.07
CA GLU A 255 -11.43 1.79 8.86
C GLU A 255 -10.36 1.06 8.04
N ALA A 256 -9.35 0.46 8.69
CA ALA A 256 -8.32 -0.32 8.02
C ALA A 256 -8.89 -1.55 7.27
N TRP A 257 -9.86 -2.26 7.83
CA TRP A 257 -10.51 -3.40 7.16
C TRP A 257 -11.29 -2.98 5.91
N ARG A 258 -12.01 -1.84 5.96
CA ARG A 258 -12.69 -1.28 4.79
C ARG A 258 -11.70 -0.83 3.71
N GLN A 259 -10.57 -0.26 4.12
CA GLN A 259 -9.51 0.10 3.19
C GLN A 259 -8.84 -1.12 2.56
N LEU A 260 -8.60 -2.18 3.34
CA LEU A 260 -8.09 -3.45 2.83
C LEU A 260 -9.02 -3.99 1.73
N GLU A 261 -10.32 -4.11 2.01
CA GLU A 261 -11.31 -4.63 1.06
C GLU A 261 -11.43 -3.80 -0.23
N SER A 262 -11.40 -2.47 -0.11
CA SER A 262 -11.61 -1.58 -1.25
C SER A 262 -10.38 -1.38 -2.13
N ARG A 263 -9.16 -1.61 -1.60
CA ARG A 263 -7.91 -1.15 -2.24
C ARG A 263 -6.82 -2.20 -2.39
N VAL A 264 -6.87 -3.27 -1.61
CA VAL A 264 -5.79 -4.27 -1.60
C VAL A 264 -6.22 -5.47 -2.41
N LEU A 265 -5.44 -5.77 -3.44
CA LEU A 265 -5.61 -6.96 -4.28
C LEU A 265 -4.55 -7.98 -3.92
N PHE A 266 -4.99 -9.21 -3.67
CA PHE A 266 -4.11 -10.35 -3.48
C PHE A 266 -4.05 -11.15 -4.78
N SER A 267 -2.84 -11.36 -5.29
CA SER A 267 -2.59 -12.16 -6.49
C SER A 267 -1.64 -13.30 -6.16
N LEU A 268 -2.10 -14.53 -6.36
CA LEU A 268 -1.28 -15.72 -6.21
C LEU A 268 -0.47 -15.93 -7.48
N VAL A 269 0.85 -15.73 -7.39
CA VAL A 269 1.77 -15.92 -8.52
C VAL A 269 2.53 -17.22 -8.33
N ARG A 270 2.60 -18.02 -9.40
CA ARG A 270 3.36 -19.27 -9.39
C ARG A 270 4.84 -18.97 -9.21
N ALA A 271 5.47 -19.61 -8.21
CA ALA A 271 6.90 -19.48 -8.01
C ALA A 271 7.69 -19.95 -9.26
N PRO A 272 8.70 -19.19 -9.71
CA PRO A 272 9.48 -19.55 -10.90
C PRO A 272 10.35 -20.80 -10.70
N SER A 273 10.61 -21.19 -9.45
CA SER A 273 11.42 -22.34 -9.08
C SER A 273 10.63 -23.35 -8.27
N GLN A 274 10.79 -24.64 -8.58
CA GLN A 274 10.23 -25.76 -7.81
C GLN A 274 10.91 -25.97 -6.45
N VAL A 275 12.03 -25.29 -6.18
CA VAL A 275 12.77 -25.39 -4.92
C VAL A 275 12.10 -24.56 -3.81
N CYS A 276 11.38 -23.49 -4.17
CA CYS A 276 10.69 -22.67 -3.18
C CYS A 276 9.39 -23.36 -2.75
N ARG A 277 9.37 -23.92 -1.55
CA ARG A 277 8.18 -24.52 -0.92
C ARG A 277 7.42 -23.54 -0.01
N THR A 278 7.92 -22.32 0.11
CA THR A 278 7.38 -21.29 1.00
C THR A 278 6.72 -20.20 0.16
N CYS A 279 5.46 -19.88 0.45
CA CYS A 279 4.81 -18.71 -0.12
C CYS A 279 5.44 -17.46 0.51
N VAL A 280 6.09 -16.61 -0.28
CA VAL A 280 6.66 -15.34 0.19
C VAL A 280 5.75 -14.20 -0.29
N PRO A 281 5.09 -13.46 0.62
CA PRO A 281 4.27 -12.34 0.21
C PRO A 281 5.17 -11.22 -0.33
N LEU A 282 4.88 -10.76 -1.55
CA LEU A 282 5.51 -9.59 -2.15
C LEU A 282 4.49 -8.45 -2.15
N VAL A 283 4.81 -7.36 -1.45
CA VAL A 283 3.95 -6.18 -1.38
C VAL A 283 4.41 -5.16 -2.42
N SER A 284 3.50 -4.73 -3.28
CA SER A 284 3.71 -3.69 -4.29
C SER A 284 2.43 -2.89 -4.47
N GLY A 285 2.54 -1.62 -4.86
CA GLY A 285 1.39 -0.74 -5.08
C GLY A 285 1.63 0.66 -4.52
N GLN A 286 0.60 1.51 -4.57
CA GLN A 286 0.69 2.89 -4.12
C GLN A 286 -0.35 3.21 -3.04
N ARG A 287 0.07 3.99 -2.04
CA ARG A 287 -0.78 4.56 -0.99
C ARG A 287 -1.76 5.61 -1.51
N THR A 288 -1.49 6.17 -2.69
CA THR A 288 -2.22 7.29 -3.28
C THR A 288 -3.66 6.93 -3.69
N GLN A 289 -4.04 5.66 -3.84
CA GLN A 289 -5.45 5.31 -4.08
C GLN A 289 -6.37 5.50 -2.86
N ILE A 290 -5.86 6.11 -1.78
CA ILE A 290 -6.63 6.42 -0.58
C ILE A 290 -7.43 7.73 -0.74
N ASN A 291 -8.70 7.60 -1.16
CA ASN A 291 -9.68 8.66 -1.00
C ASN A 291 -10.08 8.74 0.48
N VAL A 292 -9.63 9.77 1.19
CA VAL A 292 -10.00 10.00 2.59
C VAL A 292 -11.13 11.02 2.67
N ASN A 293 -12.37 10.56 2.58
CA ASN A 293 -13.53 11.37 2.91
C ASN A 293 -13.69 11.45 4.43
N HIS A 294 -12.89 12.30 5.07
CA HIS A 294 -12.95 12.53 6.51
C HIS A 294 -14.31 13.10 6.98
N GLU A 295 -15.12 13.67 6.07
CA GLU A 295 -16.35 14.39 6.43
C GLU A 295 -17.60 13.50 6.59
N ALA A 296 -17.57 12.24 6.15
CA ALA A 296 -18.76 11.36 6.23
C ALA A 296 -18.71 10.33 7.37
N THR A 297 -17.54 9.75 7.67
CA THR A 297 -17.45 8.59 8.58
C THR A 297 -17.39 8.97 10.06
N LEU A 298 -16.78 10.11 10.41
CA LEU A 298 -16.63 10.56 11.81
C LEU A 298 -17.85 11.30 12.37
N ALA A 299 -18.72 11.83 11.50
CA ALA A 299 -19.86 12.67 11.90
C ALA A 299 -21.12 11.88 12.27
N GLN A 300 -21.24 10.60 11.88
CA GLN A 300 -22.48 9.84 12.06
C GLN A 300 -22.58 9.04 13.37
N SER A 301 -21.48 8.74 14.06
CA SER A 301 -21.52 7.93 15.28
C SER A 301 -21.22 8.77 16.53
N PHE A 302 -22.20 9.57 16.95
CA PHE A 302 -22.25 10.05 18.34
C PHE A 302 -22.23 8.81 19.27
N GLY A 303 -21.24 8.77 20.16
CA GLY A 303 -20.72 7.55 20.78
C GLY A 303 -21.65 6.74 21.68
N GLY A 304 -21.24 5.50 21.94
CA GLY A 304 -21.92 4.54 22.82
C GLY A 304 -21.92 3.12 22.25
N VAL A 305 -22.74 2.24 22.84
CA VAL A 305 -23.02 0.85 22.37
C VAL A 305 -23.41 0.79 20.89
N THR A 306 -23.86 1.92 20.32
CA THR A 306 -24.22 2.12 18.91
C THR A 306 -23.09 1.79 17.94
N PHE A 307 -21.83 2.13 18.27
CA PHE A 307 -20.68 1.86 17.40
C PHE A 307 -20.37 0.36 17.29
N GLU A 308 -20.27 -0.33 18.44
CA GLU A 308 -20.04 -1.79 18.48
C GLU A 308 -21.19 -2.54 17.79
N THR A 309 -22.43 -2.14 18.07
CA THR A 309 -23.63 -2.75 17.48
C THR A 309 -23.63 -2.58 15.96
N ALA A 310 -23.25 -1.41 15.44
CA ALA A 310 -23.17 -1.17 14.00
C ALA A 310 -22.11 -2.05 13.32
N ILE A 311 -20.91 -2.19 13.91
CA ILE A 311 -19.85 -3.07 13.39
C ILE A 311 -20.33 -4.53 13.36
N ASN A 312 -20.91 -4.99 14.46
CA ASN A 312 -21.39 -6.37 14.58
C ASN A 312 -22.51 -6.68 13.60
N GLN A 313 -23.46 -5.75 13.45
CA GLN A 313 -24.55 -5.85 12.47
C GLN A 313 -24.01 -5.91 11.03
N GLU A 314 -23.11 -5.00 10.67
CA GLU A 314 -22.49 -4.99 9.33
C GLU A 314 -21.67 -6.27 9.08
N GLY A 315 -20.97 -6.79 10.09
CA GLY A 315 -20.24 -8.05 10.01
C GLY A 315 -21.18 -9.24 9.73
N ALA A 316 -22.30 -9.34 10.44
CA ALA A 316 -23.30 -10.38 10.22
C ALA A 316 -23.95 -10.29 8.83
N GLU A 317 -24.27 -9.07 8.37
CA GLU A 317 -24.83 -8.83 7.03
C GLU A 317 -23.85 -9.20 5.92
N ARG A 318 -22.56 -8.90 6.07
CA ARG A 318 -21.51 -9.30 5.13
C ARG A 318 -21.34 -10.82 5.06
N MET A 319 -21.42 -11.49 6.21
CA MET A 319 -21.36 -12.95 6.28
C MET A 319 -22.57 -13.60 5.58
N LEU A 320 -23.76 -13.02 5.73
CA LEU A 320 -24.95 -13.40 4.97
C LEU A 320 -24.83 -13.12 3.48
N ALA A 321 -24.21 -12.01 3.08
CA ALA A 321 -23.96 -11.73 1.67
C ALA A 321 -23.01 -12.78 1.06
N TYR A 322 -21.96 -13.16 1.79
CA TYR A 322 -21.04 -14.22 1.38
C TYR A 322 -21.76 -15.58 1.24
N SER A 323 -22.56 -15.98 2.23
CA SER A 323 -23.31 -17.25 2.21
C SER A 323 -24.43 -17.31 1.16
N ASN A 324 -24.91 -16.17 0.68
CA ASN A 324 -25.84 -16.11 -0.45
C ASN A 324 -25.11 -16.12 -1.80
N ARG A 325 -23.90 -15.55 -1.86
CA ARG A 325 -23.07 -15.54 -3.07
C ARG A 325 -22.53 -16.93 -3.40
N TYR A 326 -22.02 -17.61 -2.38
CA TYR A 326 -21.57 -19.00 -2.47
C TYR A 326 -22.69 -19.86 -1.91
N MET A 327 -23.26 -20.78 -2.69
CA MET A 327 -24.28 -21.69 -2.15
C MET A 327 -23.60 -22.59 -1.10
N VAL A 328 -23.76 -22.26 0.18
CA VAL A 328 -23.16 -22.98 1.30
C VAL A 328 -24.07 -24.11 1.78
N GLU A 329 -23.50 -25.06 2.52
CA GLU A 329 -24.25 -26.15 3.16
C GLU A 329 -25.38 -25.61 4.06
N PRO A 330 -26.51 -26.33 4.21
CA PRO A 330 -27.63 -25.88 5.05
C PRO A 330 -27.21 -25.55 6.49
N SER A 331 -26.30 -26.33 7.08
CA SER A 331 -25.77 -26.06 8.43
C SER A 331 -25.02 -24.73 8.53
N ALA A 332 -24.26 -24.36 7.50
CA ALA A 332 -23.58 -23.07 7.44
C ALA A 332 -24.59 -21.94 7.32
N ARG A 333 -25.63 -22.13 6.50
CA ARG A 333 -26.71 -21.15 6.34
C ARG A 333 -27.49 -20.94 7.64
N ASP A 334 -27.81 -22.02 8.34
CA ASP A 334 -28.52 -21.95 9.62
C ASP A 334 -27.68 -21.20 10.67
N ALA A 335 -26.38 -21.49 10.76
CA ALA A 335 -25.46 -20.76 11.65
C ALA A 335 -25.40 -19.25 11.33
N VAL A 336 -25.38 -18.88 10.04
CA VAL A 336 -25.41 -17.47 9.62
C VAL A 336 -26.76 -16.81 9.96
N MET A 337 -27.87 -17.52 9.84
CA MET A 337 -29.18 -17.00 10.23
C MET A 337 -29.29 -16.76 11.74
N GLU A 338 -28.71 -17.64 12.55
CA GLU A 338 -28.60 -17.45 14.00
C GLU A 338 -27.69 -16.26 14.35
N LEU A 339 -26.58 -16.07 13.63
CA LEU A 339 -25.71 -14.90 13.77
C LEU A 339 -26.47 -13.59 13.49
N VAL A 340 -27.18 -13.52 12.36
CA VAL A 340 -27.94 -12.32 11.96
C VAL A 340 -29.10 -12.04 12.91
N SER A 341 -29.68 -13.07 13.51
CA SER A 341 -30.78 -12.95 14.47
C SER A 341 -30.30 -12.63 15.90
N SER A 342 -29.00 -12.77 16.18
CA SER A 342 -28.42 -12.52 17.49
C SER A 342 -28.39 -11.03 17.82
N GLU A 343 -28.60 -10.67 19.10
CA GLU A 343 -28.45 -9.30 19.55
C GLU A 343 -27.00 -8.84 19.31
N PRO A 344 -26.73 -7.74 18.55
CA PRO A 344 -25.37 -7.33 18.15
C PRO A 344 -24.55 -6.70 19.29
N SER A 345 -24.92 -6.98 20.54
CA SER A 345 -24.31 -6.44 21.74
C SER A 345 -23.06 -7.23 22.12
N ARG A 346 -21.98 -6.54 22.49
CA ARG A 346 -20.76 -7.19 23.01
C ARG A 346 -20.98 -8.06 24.26
N LYS A 347 -22.11 -7.88 24.96
CA LYS A 347 -22.46 -8.69 26.14
C LYS A 347 -23.04 -10.04 25.74
N ASN A 348 -23.49 -10.17 24.51
CA ASN A 348 -24.03 -11.40 23.96
C ASN A 348 -22.90 -12.23 23.36
N LEU A 349 -22.33 -13.15 24.15
CA LEU A 349 -21.25 -14.02 23.68
C LEU A 349 -21.69 -14.96 22.54
N ALA A 350 -22.99 -15.20 22.37
CA ALA A 350 -23.49 -16.04 21.29
C ALA A 350 -23.13 -15.48 19.91
N ILE A 351 -22.99 -14.15 19.77
CA ILE A 351 -22.57 -13.54 18.49
C ILE A 351 -21.19 -14.04 18.06
N PHE A 352 -20.27 -14.19 19.02
CA PHE A 352 -18.93 -14.69 18.76
C PHE A 352 -19.00 -16.17 18.37
N GLU A 353 -19.73 -16.99 19.13
CA GLU A 353 -19.87 -18.42 18.84
C GLU A 353 -20.48 -18.66 17.44
N TRP A 354 -21.53 -17.93 17.08
CA TRP A 354 -22.16 -18.06 15.76
C TRP A 354 -21.30 -17.51 14.63
N ALA A 355 -20.56 -16.42 14.84
CA ALA A 355 -19.62 -15.89 13.85
C ALA A 355 -18.50 -16.89 13.55
N MET A 356 -17.93 -17.50 14.59
CA MET A 356 -16.86 -18.48 14.44
C MET A 356 -17.36 -19.79 13.82
N THR A 357 -18.53 -20.27 14.24
CA THR A 357 -19.17 -21.46 13.65
C THR A 357 -19.46 -21.24 12.16
N SER A 358 -20.03 -20.09 11.81
CA SER A 358 -20.33 -19.73 10.42
C SER A 358 -19.06 -19.60 9.59
N CYS A 359 -18.01 -18.98 10.14
CA CYS A 359 -16.71 -18.86 9.48
C CYS A 359 -16.12 -20.24 9.15
N GLU A 360 -16.06 -21.14 10.13
CA GLU A 360 -15.52 -22.49 9.96
C GLU A 360 -16.31 -23.30 8.93
N LEU A 361 -17.65 -23.30 9.03
CA LEU A 361 -18.52 -24.06 8.13
C LEU A 361 -18.46 -23.58 6.67
N MET A 362 -18.03 -22.34 6.44
CA MET A 362 -17.85 -21.76 5.11
C MET A 362 -16.38 -21.78 4.63
N GLY A 363 -15.48 -22.43 5.38
CA GLY A 363 -14.05 -22.51 5.04
C GLY A 363 -13.32 -21.17 5.13
N GLY A 364 -13.80 -20.25 5.97
CA GLY A 364 -13.19 -18.95 6.20
C GLY A 364 -12.04 -18.99 7.21
N GLU A 365 -11.34 -17.87 7.28
CA GLU A 365 -10.26 -17.61 8.21
C GLU A 365 -10.73 -16.72 9.36
N ALA A 366 -10.42 -17.11 10.59
CA ALA A 366 -10.83 -16.36 11.77
C ALA A 366 -9.64 -15.69 12.46
N VAL A 367 -9.81 -14.41 12.78
CA VAL A 367 -8.82 -13.60 13.51
C VAL A 367 -9.44 -13.11 14.80
N ILE A 368 -8.74 -13.35 15.91
CA ILE A 368 -9.16 -12.90 17.24
C ILE A 368 -8.17 -11.84 17.73
N CYS A 369 -8.67 -10.64 18.04
CA CYS A 369 -7.82 -9.52 18.43
C CYS A 369 -8.29 -8.80 19.71
N CYS A 370 -7.34 -8.23 20.45
CA CYS A 370 -7.57 -7.31 21.57
C CYS A 370 -6.38 -6.36 21.73
N LYS A 371 -6.41 -5.42 22.69
CA LYS A 371 -5.35 -4.39 22.86
C LYS A 371 -3.95 -4.97 23.05
N SER A 372 -3.80 -6.02 23.86
CA SER A 372 -2.49 -6.56 24.27
C SER A 372 -2.18 -7.95 23.74
N GLY A 373 -3.17 -8.64 23.16
CA GLY A 373 -3.03 -10.05 22.76
C GLY A 373 -2.89 -11.04 23.92
N LYS A 374 -3.11 -10.62 25.18
CA LYS A 374 -2.89 -11.43 26.39
C LYS A 374 -4.15 -12.14 26.85
N ASP A 375 -4.82 -11.61 27.89
CA ASP A 375 -5.85 -12.33 28.62
C ASP A 375 -7.12 -12.54 27.78
N ARG A 376 -7.65 -11.48 27.17
CA ARG A 376 -8.87 -11.56 26.34
C ARG A 376 -8.65 -12.41 25.08
N THR A 377 -7.52 -12.23 24.39
CA THR A 377 -7.19 -13.03 23.21
C THR A 377 -6.95 -14.49 23.59
N GLY A 378 -6.15 -14.76 24.62
CA GLY A 378 -5.88 -16.12 25.10
C GLY A 378 -7.16 -16.85 25.48
N MET A 379 -8.06 -16.19 26.23
CA MET A 379 -9.34 -16.77 26.62
C MET A 379 -10.25 -17.05 25.41
N ALA A 380 -10.37 -16.11 24.46
CA ALA A 380 -11.20 -16.29 23.26
C ALA A 380 -10.65 -17.36 22.32
N VAL A 381 -9.33 -17.41 22.11
CA VAL A 381 -8.67 -18.48 21.32
C VAL A 381 -8.90 -19.84 21.97
N THR A 382 -8.76 -19.92 23.29
CA THR A 382 -8.99 -21.18 24.01
C THR A 382 -10.45 -21.62 23.92
N LEU A 383 -11.40 -20.68 23.99
CA LEU A 383 -12.83 -20.96 23.83
C LEU A 383 -13.13 -21.53 22.44
N GLU A 384 -12.59 -20.91 21.40
CA GLU A 384 -12.78 -21.38 20.04
C GLU A 384 -12.11 -22.74 19.79
N GLN A 385 -10.87 -22.94 20.25
CA GLN A 385 -10.18 -24.22 20.14
C GLN A 385 -10.94 -25.33 20.88
N GLY A 386 -11.48 -25.03 22.05
CA GLY A 386 -12.33 -25.96 22.80
C GLY A 386 -13.60 -26.36 22.03
N ARG A 387 -14.24 -25.39 21.36
CA ARG A 387 -15.40 -25.64 20.48
C ARG A 387 -15.02 -26.57 19.33
N LEU A 388 -13.97 -26.24 18.58
CA LEU A 388 -13.49 -27.04 17.45
C LEU A 388 -13.12 -28.46 17.87
N LEU A 389 -12.42 -28.65 18.99
CA LEU A 389 -12.06 -29.98 19.50
C LEU A 389 -13.29 -30.79 19.92
N ARG A 390 -14.29 -30.14 20.53
CA ARG A 390 -15.56 -30.79 20.89
C ARG A 390 -16.27 -31.31 19.64
N GLU A 391 -16.37 -30.48 18.60
CA GLU A 391 -17.11 -30.78 17.38
C GLU A 391 -16.40 -31.79 16.49
N THR A 392 -15.08 -31.72 16.37
CA THR A 392 -14.29 -32.58 15.47
C THR A 392 -13.83 -33.88 16.10
N CYS A 393 -13.53 -33.88 17.40
CA CYS A 393 -12.93 -35.02 18.11
C CYS A 393 -13.90 -35.71 19.08
N GLY A 394 -15.13 -35.19 19.24
CA GLY A 394 -16.15 -35.79 20.10
C GLY A 394 -15.82 -35.76 21.59
N LEU A 395 -15.01 -34.78 22.03
CA LEU A 395 -14.67 -34.61 23.44
C LEU A 395 -15.90 -34.18 24.24
N ASN A 396 -16.02 -34.69 25.47
CA ASN A 396 -17.08 -34.23 26.37
C ASN A 396 -16.71 -32.90 27.07
N SER A 397 -17.70 -32.21 27.64
CA SER A 397 -17.49 -30.89 28.25
C SER A 397 -16.43 -30.86 29.36
N ALA A 398 -16.27 -31.96 30.12
CA ALA A 398 -15.26 -32.04 31.17
C ALA A 398 -13.83 -32.18 30.60
N GLN A 399 -13.67 -32.92 29.51
CA GLN A 399 -12.40 -33.04 28.79
C GLN A 399 -11.99 -31.73 28.13
N VAL A 400 -12.95 -31.01 27.54
CA VAL A 400 -12.71 -29.69 26.96
C VAL A 400 -12.24 -28.70 28.02
N LEU A 401 -12.83 -28.72 29.22
CA LEU A 401 -12.45 -27.82 30.32
C LEU A 401 -11.01 -28.06 30.82
N LEU A 402 -10.58 -29.32 30.88
CA LEU A 402 -9.19 -29.68 31.20
C LEU A 402 -8.19 -29.19 30.15
N ILE A 403 -8.54 -29.31 28.86
CA ILE A 403 -7.71 -28.81 27.76
C ILE A 403 -7.69 -27.28 27.77
N PHE A 404 -8.82 -26.65 28.11
CA PHE A 404 -8.96 -25.20 28.19
C PHE A 404 -7.93 -24.61 29.17
N ASP A 405 -7.87 -25.15 30.39
CA ASP A 405 -6.91 -24.70 31.40
C ASP A 405 -5.46 -24.87 30.93
N LEU A 406 -5.14 -26.01 30.32
CA LEU A 406 -3.79 -26.31 29.82
C LEU A 406 -3.38 -25.41 28.64
N CYS A 407 -4.26 -25.21 27.66
CA CYS A 407 -4.00 -24.39 26.48
C CYS A 407 -3.86 -22.91 26.84
N TYR A 408 -4.71 -22.39 27.73
CA TYR A 408 -4.61 -21.02 28.23
C TYR A 408 -3.29 -20.80 28.97
N LEU A 409 -2.94 -21.69 29.90
CA LEU A 409 -1.66 -21.65 30.63
C LEU A 409 -0.47 -21.69 29.66
N TYR A 410 -0.52 -22.54 28.63
CA TYR A 410 0.54 -22.69 27.65
C TYR A 410 0.71 -21.46 26.75
N LEU A 411 -0.38 -20.86 26.26
CA LEU A 411 -0.37 -19.62 25.46
C LEU A 411 0.21 -18.44 26.25
N VAL A 412 -0.22 -18.28 27.51
CA VAL A 412 0.31 -17.25 28.42
C VAL A 412 1.80 -17.48 28.71
N TYR A 413 2.22 -18.73 28.87
CA TYR A 413 3.61 -19.09 29.18
C TYR A 413 4.56 -18.91 27.99
N LEU A 414 4.15 -19.34 26.79
CA LEU A 414 4.96 -19.26 25.56
C LEU A 414 5.21 -17.83 25.10
N HIS A 415 4.22 -16.95 25.17
CA HIS A 415 4.35 -15.61 24.58
C HIS A 415 5.11 -14.61 25.46
N PHE A 416 5.13 -14.78 26.79
CA PHE A 416 5.56 -13.67 27.66
C PHE A 416 6.53 -14.02 28.78
N GLY A 417 6.94 -15.29 28.92
CA GLY A 417 7.74 -15.72 30.07
C GLY A 417 6.92 -15.67 31.36
N CYS A 418 7.26 -16.55 32.30
CA CYS A 418 6.52 -16.79 33.56
C CYS A 418 5.92 -15.50 34.17
N PRO A 419 4.58 -15.35 34.28
CA PRO A 419 4.03 -14.29 35.09
C PRO A 419 4.28 -14.64 36.56
N SER A 420 4.90 -13.72 37.31
CA SER A 420 5.15 -13.78 38.76
C SER A 420 3.87 -13.87 39.62
N THR A 421 2.74 -14.20 39.01
CA THR A 421 1.42 -14.34 39.61
C THR A 421 0.69 -15.54 39.00
N ALA A 422 1.34 -16.69 38.96
CA ALA A 422 0.62 -17.98 39.00
C ALA A 422 0.09 -18.18 40.42
N LYS A 423 -0.98 -17.47 40.76
CA LYS A 423 -1.89 -17.85 41.84
C LYS A 423 -3.26 -17.89 41.21
N PHE A 424 -3.75 -19.08 40.86
CA PHE A 424 -5.14 -19.48 41.10
C PHE A 424 -5.19 -21.02 41.05
N LEU A 425 -5.48 -21.59 42.23
CA LEU A 425 -6.16 -22.86 42.47
C LEU A 425 -7.65 -22.52 42.63
#